data_AF-A0A369I1W6-F1
#
_entry.id   AF-A0A369I1W6-F1
#
_cell.length_a   1.000
_cell.length_b   1.000
_cell.length_c   1.000
_cell.angle_alpha   90.00
_cell.angle_beta   90.00
_cell.angle_gamma   90.00
#
_symmetry.space_group_name_H-M   'P 1'
#
loop_
_entity.id
_entity.type
_entity.pdbx_description
1 polymer ?
#
loop_
_entity_poly.entity_id
_entity_poly.type
_entity_poly.pdbx_seq_one_letter_code
_entity_poly.pdbx_strand_id
1 'polypeptide(L)'
;MKYFLPRLTMGVWLVGQIACQTPGSLVNVEPIGNLPAEITEKGKPIGAPVAKSIGPEGGTLTSPDGSLQLTFPAGALSAPTALQLQMVENKAAGGIGPAFEVTPKETKLNKPVSLAWKFGKDGLNGTATNVVGLARQREDGAWLGKSNLKVDVATQTLTVPTFDLKYPLAFYQNFYLKYDASVLVPNQQIMLTVAYQPNHSDKEESESRETLLASLKPWEPVDHTNLRNWRLNGEPALSANKANGSLSVHNKGEKALYIAPSKVPANNPMAISVDLKTGGRSQIILVANVTVVAANRMTVNGRIYENPKVSVNNDESGSRIYISMQEVMPPDANYPAGLSVSIKNFKGKGTYTIESDEKCRMDGKESGKTGKLFDSQYVDPISFDMVYSKGSITITEYNGKLGTIAGTFSATLYHEPGRYKPVQAGTFGGEFRTIEN
;
A
#
# COMPACT_ATOMS: atom_id res chain seq x y z
N MET A 1 4.73 87.38 20.67
CA MET A 1 5.38 87.69 21.96
C MET A 1 5.44 86.41 22.81
N LYS A 2 6.51 85.62 22.65
CA LYS A 2 7.22 84.81 23.65
C LYS A 2 8.21 83.91 22.90
N TYR A 3 9.45 84.03 23.34
CA TYR A 3 10.70 83.54 22.76
C TYR A 3 10.88 82.03 22.93
N PHE A 4 11.58 81.35 22.02
CA PHE A 4 12.95 80.85 22.29
C PHE A 4 13.57 80.13 21.07
N LEU A 5 14.86 80.44 20.86
CA LEU A 5 15.78 79.94 19.84
C LEU A 5 16.43 78.59 20.29
N PRO A 6 17.37 77.97 19.55
CA PRO A 6 17.32 76.59 19.07
C PRO A 6 18.32 75.65 19.78
N ARG A 7 18.32 74.35 19.47
CA ARG A 7 19.49 73.49 19.69
C ARG A 7 19.68 72.49 18.57
N LEU A 8 20.72 72.77 17.79
CA LEU A 8 21.45 71.88 16.90
C LEU A 8 21.86 70.63 17.70
N THR A 9 21.45 69.44 17.27
CA THR A 9 22.13 68.20 17.68
C THR A 9 22.34 67.31 16.47
N MET A 10 23.61 66.96 16.32
CA MET A 10 24.29 66.24 15.27
C MET A 10 23.85 64.77 15.30
N GLY A 11 23.02 64.35 14.34
CA GLY A 11 22.60 62.97 14.17
C GLY A 11 23.54 62.24 13.22
N VAL A 12 24.50 61.51 13.78
CA VAL A 12 25.38 60.57 13.06
C VAL A 12 24.51 59.51 12.38
N TRP A 13 24.54 59.47 11.06
CA TRP A 13 23.97 58.38 10.26
C TRP A 13 24.85 57.14 10.43
N LEU A 14 24.46 56.25 11.34
CA LEU A 14 25.06 54.93 11.46
C LEU A 14 24.54 54.06 10.31
N VAL A 15 25.34 53.89 9.27
CA VAL A 15 25.13 52.91 8.21
C VAL A 15 25.30 51.52 8.83
N GLY A 16 24.18 50.96 9.31
CA GLY A 16 24.11 49.58 9.76
C GLY A 16 24.25 48.65 8.58
N GLN A 17 25.42 48.02 8.47
CA GLN A 17 25.72 46.92 7.57
C GLN A 17 24.65 45.84 7.72
N ILE A 18 23.80 45.66 6.71
CA ILE A 18 23.00 44.44 6.57
C ILE A 18 24.00 43.35 6.16
N ALA A 19 24.64 42.76 7.16
CA ALA A 19 25.31 41.49 6.99
C ALA A 19 24.24 40.46 6.65
N CYS A 20 24.26 39.99 5.41
CA CYS A 20 23.46 38.88 4.93
C CYS A 20 23.77 37.68 5.83
N GLN A 21 22.84 37.35 6.74
CA GLN A 21 22.93 36.12 7.52
C GLN A 21 22.77 34.96 6.54
N THR A 22 23.85 34.17 6.40
CA THR A 22 23.83 32.84 5.79
C THR A 22 22.63 32.04 6.30
N PRO A 23 21.83 31.40 5.44
CA PRO A 23 20.80 30.46 5.87
C PRO A 23 21.43 29.41 6.78
N GLY A 24 20.93 29.36 8.02
CA GLY A 24 21.44 28.48 9.06
C GLY A 24 21.31 27.01 8.67
N SER A 25 22.31 26.23 9.06
CA SER A 25 22.35 24.78 8.91
C SER A 25 21.08 24.09 9.38
N LEU A 26 20.83 23.00 8.67
CA LEU A 26 19.80 21.98 8.80
C LEU A 26 19.52 21.55 10.23
N VAL A 27 18.27 21.10 10.43
CA VAL A 27 17.77 20.30 11.56
C VAL A 27 18.90 19.68 12.37
N ASN A 28 19.20 20.23 13.55
CA ASN A 28 20.07 19.56 14.50
C ASN A 28 19.26 18.47 15.20
N VAL A 29 19.12 17.32 14.52
CA VAL A 29 18.89 16.06 15.22
C VAL A 29 20.26 15.68 15.78
N GLU A 30 20.46 15.78 17.10
CA GLU A 30 21.65 15.19 17.69
C GLU A 30 21.64 13.69 17.35
N PRO A 31 22.68 13.16 16.67
CA PRO A 31 22.69 11.76 16.28
C PRO A 31 22.80 10.90 17.54
N ILE A 32 21.70 10.26 17.94
CA ILE A 32 21.75 9.17 18.90
C ILE A 32 22.39 7.98 18.19
N GLY A 33 23.72 7.88 18.29
CA GLY A 33 24.48 6.70 17.90
C GLY A 33 25.10 6.74 16.50
N ASN A 34 26.38 6.39 16.47
CA ASN A 34 27.15 6.15 15.25
C ASN A 34 26.75 4.78 14.65
N LEU A 35 25.48 4.60 14.29
CA LEU A 35 25.01 3.37 13.66
C LEU A 35 25.80 3.11 12.36
N PRO A 36 26.23 1.87 12.09
CA PRO A 36 26.95 1.54 10.87
C PRO A 36 26.08 1.79 9.63
N ALA A 37 26.72 2.02 8.48
CA ALA A 37 26.03 2.13 7.20
C ALA A 37 25.20 0.87 6.92
N GLU A 38 24.06 1.03 6.25
CA GLU A 38 23.23 -0.11 5.85
C GLU A 38 23.92 -0.87 4.71
N ILE A 39 24.37 -2.10 5.01
CA ILE A 39 25.01 -3.02 4.06
C ILE A 39 23.98 -4.04 3.59
N THR A 40 23.88 -4.22 2.28
CA THR A 40 22.98 -5.22 1.68
C THR A 40 23.66 -5.98 0.56
N GLU A 41 23.13 -7.16 0.22
CA GLU A 41 23.49 -7.85 -1.01
C GLU A 41 23.08 -7.04 -2.25
N LYS A 42 23.64 -7.40 -3.42
CA LYS A 42 23.16 -6.83 -4.70
C LYS A 42 21.78 -7.36 -5.03
N GLY A 43 20.94 -6.51 -5.62
CA GLY A 43 19.62 -6.90 -6.10
C GLY A 43 19.70 -7.94 -7.22
N LYS A 44 18.75 -8.88 -7.23
CA LYS A 44 18.62 -9.83 -8.34
C LYS A 44 18.03 -9.15 -9.58
N PRO A 45 18.40 -9.54 -10.80
CA PRO A 45 17.81 -9.00 -12.02
C PRO A 45 16.29 -9.20 -12.10
N ILE A 46 15.59 -8.19 -12.58
CA ILE A 46 14.15 -8.19 -12.87
C ILE A 46 13.98 -8.02 -14.37
N GLY A 47 13.46 -9.06 -15.04
CA GLY A 47 13.23 -9.03 -16.48
C GLY A 47 14.52 -8.98 -17.32
N ALA A 48 14.35 -8.84 -18.63
CA ALA A 48 15.45 -8.77 -19.59
C ALA A 48 16.05 -7.35 -19.66
N PRO A 49 17.36 -7.21 -19.92
CA PRO A 49 18.00 -5.91 -20.08
C PRO A 49 17.61 -5.26 -21.41
N VAL A 50 17.64 -3.93 -21.45
CA VAL A 50 17.50 -3.14 -22.69
C VAL A 50 18.88 -2.70 -23.13
N ALA A 51 19.26 -3.01 -24.37
CA ALA A 51 20.56 -2.65 -24.94
C ALA A 51 20.41 -1.59 -26.05
N LYS A 52 21.31 -0.61 -26.07
CA LYS A 52 21.38 0.41 -27.13
C LYS A 52 22.79 0.97 -27.27
N SER A 53 23.24 1.17 -28.50
CA SER A 53 24.46 1.94 -28.77
C SER A 53 24.15 3.43 -28.73
N ILE A 54 24.86 4.20 -27.89
CA ILE A 54 24.74 5.66 -27.80
C ILE A 54 26.09 6.29 -28.16
N GLY A 55 26.10 7.21 -29.12
CA GLY A 55 27.30 7.93 -29.55
C GLY A 55 27.42 9.34 -28.99
N PRO A 56 28.43 10.11 -29.47
CA PRO A 56 28.66 11.50 -29.07
C PRO A 56 27.48 12.44 -29.35
N GLU A 57 26.60 12.10 -30.29
CA GLU A 57 25.36 12.81 -30.58
C GLU A 57 24.34 12.77 -29.43
N GLY A 58 24.53 11.87 -28.46
CA GLY A 58 23.61 11.65 -27.35
C GLY A 58 22.48 10.67 -27.69
N GLY A 59 21.53 10.53 -26.78
CA GLY A 59 20.42 9.61 -26.98
C GLY A 59 19.69 9.26 -25.69
N THR A 60 18.79 8.29 -25.78
CA THR A 60 17.97 7.84 -24.65
C THR A 60 18.00 6.32 -24.50
N LEU A 61 17.94 5.87 -23.25
CA LEU A 61 17.77 4.47 -22.86
C LEU A 61 16.61 4.38 -21.86
N THR A 62 15.59 3.61 -22.18
CA THR A 62 14.34 3.51 -21.40
C THR A 62 14.16 2.08 -20.91
N SER A 63 13.67 1.90 -19.68
CA SER A 63 13.34 0.58 -19.15
C SER A 63 12.19 -0.07 -19.93
N PRO A 64 12.05 -1.42 -19.91
CA PRO A 64 10.99 -2.12 -20.63
C PRO A 64 9.57 -1.67 -20.27
N ASP A 65 9.35 -1.30 -19.01
CA ASP A 65 8.08 -0.82 -18.47
C ASP A 65 7.83 0.68 -18.69
N GLY A 66 8.81 1.40 -19.27
CA GLY A 66 8.74 2.84 -19.49
C GLY A 66 8.81 3.70 -18.22
N SER A 67 9.02 3.10 -17.04
CA SER A 67 9.07 3.85 -15.78
C SER A 67 10.37 4.62 -15.59
N LEU A 68 11.47 4.16 -16.19
CA LEU A 68 12.79 4.76 -16.08
C LEU A 68 13.32 5.19 -17.45
N GLN A 69 13.87 6.40 -17.53
CA GLN A 69 14.54 6.90 -18.72
C GLN A 69 15.87 7.58 -18.35
N LEU A 70 16.93 7.19 -19.06
CA LEU A 70 18.22 7.85 -19.04
C LEU A 70 18.37 8.66 -20.33
N THR A 71 18.61 9.96 -20.20
CA THR A 71 18.83 10.87 -21.33
C THR A 71 20.28 11.37 -21.32
N PHE A 72 21.04 10.94 -22.33
CA PHE A 72 22.43 11.29 -22.55
C PHE A 72 22.48 12.52 -23.45
N PRO A 73 22.93 13.69 -22.96
CA PRO A 73 23.06 14.87 -23.80
C PRO A 73 24.19 14.70 -24.82
N ALA A 74 24.15 15.46 -25.91
CA ALA A 74 25.23 15.50 -26.89
C ALA A 74 26.57 15.86 -26.22
N GLY A 75 27.60 15.07 -26.48
CA GLY A 75 28.92 15.14 -25.89
C GLY A 75 29.05 14.47 -24.52
N ALA A 76 28.03 13.79 -24.01
CA ALA A 76 28.14 13.01 -22.76
C ALA A 76 29.11 11.83 -22.90
N LEU A 77 29.15 11.21 -24.08
CA LEU A 77 30.09 10.14 -24.45
C LEU A 77 31.05 10.65 -25.53
N SER A 78 32.30 10.20 -25.50
CA SER A 78 33.32 10.55 -26.50
C SER A 78 33.30 9.67 -27.74
N ALA A 79 32.64 8.50 -27.67
CA ALA A 79 32.54 7.54 -28.76
C ALA A 79 31.27 6.67 -28.62
N PRO A 80 30.81 6.01 -29.70
CA PRO A 80 29.74 5.01 -29.64
C PRO A 80 30.00 3.95 -28.57
N THR A 81 29.08 3.82 -27.62
CA THR A 81 29.17 2.89 -26.49
C THR A 81 27.91 2.02 -26.44
N ALA A 82 28.08 0.70 -26.46
CA ALA A 82 26.99 -0.25 -26.28
C ALA A 82 26.59 -0.29 -24.80
N LEU A 83 25.48 0.37 -24.45
CA LEU A 83 24.96 0.44 -23.09
C LEU A 83 23.85 -0.58 -22.89
N GLN A 84 23.78 -1.18 -21.69
CA GLN A 84 22.65 -1.98 -21.26
C GLN A 84 22.08 -1.45 -19.95
N LEU A 85 20.75 -1.37 -19.87
CA LEU A 85 20.00 -1.04 -18.66
C LEU A 85 19.32 -2.31 -18.15
N GLN A 86 19.62 -2.68 -16.90
CA GLN A 86 19.01 -3.83 -16.22
C GLN A 86 18.29 -3.35 -14.97
N MET A 87 16.99 -3.66 -14.88
CA MET A 87 16.25 -3.47 -13.62
C MET A 87 16.66 -4.57 -12.63
N VAL A 88 16.79 -4.22 -11.36
CA VAL A 88 17.17 -5.14 -10.28
C VAL A 88 16.32 -4.90 -9.02
N GLU A 89 16.26 -5.89 -8.13
CA GLU A 89 15.62 -5.73 -6.81
C GLU A 89 16.21 -4.53 -6.07
N ASN A 90 15.34 -3.69 -5.52
CA ASN A 90 15.76 -2.55 -4.72
C ASN A 90 16.06 -3.00 -3.29
N LYS A 91 17.34 -2.99 -2.93
CA LYS A 91 17.83 -3.34 -1.59
C LYS A 91 18.18 -2.11 -0.76
N ALA A 92 17.96 -0.89 -1.28
CA ALA A 92 18.16 0.30 -0.50
C ALA A 92 17.15 0.32 0.66
N ALA A 93 17.60 0.82 1.80
CA ALA A 93 16.72 1.26 2.86
C ALA A 93 15.57 2.04 2.23
N GLY A 94 14.30 1.66 2.50
CA GLY A 94 13.12 2.39 2.02
C GLY A 94 13.09 2.59 0.52
N GLY A 95 13.66 1.64 -0.21
CA GLY A 95 13.65 1.61 -1.66
C GLY A 95 12.22 1.69 -2.20
N ILE A 96 12.01 2.57 -3.18
CA ILE A 96 10.75 2.71 -3.88
C ILE A 96 10.94 2.25 -5.32
N GLY A 97 10.09 1.32 -5.77
CA GLY A 97 10.23 0.70 -7.08
C GLY A 97 11.52 -0.11 -7.23
N PRO A 98 11.77 -0.68 -8.42
CA PRO A 98 13.02 -1.40 -8.71
C PRO A 98 14.23 -0.45 -8.75
N ALA A 99 15.39 -0.97 -8.38
CA ALA A 99 16.67 -0.34 -8.64
C ALA A 99 17.13 -0.66 -10.07
N PHE A 100 18.22 -0.05 -10.52
CA PHE A 100 18.75 -0.30 -11.86
C PHE A 100 20.27 -0.24 -11.92
N GLU A 101 20.83 -1.00 -12.85
CA GLU A 101 22.25 -1.01 -13.18
C GLU A 101 22.45 -0.70 -14.66
N VAL A 102 23.52 0.03 -14.98
CA VAL A 102 23.95 0.29 -16.35
C VAL A 102 25.29 -0.39 -16.59
N THR A 103 25.43 -1.06 -17.74
CA THR A 103 26.71 -1.63 -18.18
C THR A 103 27.14 -1.04 -19.53
N PRO A 104 28.46 -0.90 -19.79
CA PRO A 104 29.58 -1.26 -18.91
C PRO A 104 29.78 -0.25 -17.76
N LYS A 105 30.19 -0.77 -16.60
CA LYS A 105 30.35 0.01 -15.35
C LYS A 105 31.45 1.07 -15.41
N GLU A 106 32.39 0.92 -16.34
CA GLU A 106 33.51 1.86 -16.54
C GLU A 106 33.18 2.98 -17.55
N THR A 107 31.90 3.17 -17.89
CA THR A 107 31.46 4.25 -18.79
C THR A 107 31.78 5.60 -18.18
N LYS A 108 32.65 6.38 -18.84
CA LYS A 108 33.01 7.74 -18.44
C LYS A 108 32.08 8.77 -19.08
N LEU A 109 31.46 9.60 -18.26
CA LEU A 109 30.57 10.68 -18.69
C LEU A 109 31.30 12.02 -18.66
N ASN A 110 31.27 12.74 -19.79
CA ASN A 110 31.77 14.11 -19.93
C ASN A 110 30.73 15.16 -19.57
N LYS A 111 29.44 14.78 -19.59
CA LYS A 111 28.28 15.60 -19.21
C LYS A 111 27.31 14.74 -18.40
N PRO A 112 26.54 15.32 -17.48
CA PRO A 112 25.64 14.54 -16.64
C PRO A 112 24.51 13.94 -17.50
N VAL A 113 24.18 12.68 -17.22
CA VAL A 113 23.00 12.01 -17.77
C VAL A 113 21.80 12.40 -16.92
N SER A 114 20.68 12.71 -17.57
CA SER A 114 19.43 12.99 -16.88
C SER A 114 18.69 11.68 -16.64
N LEU A 115 18.55 11.30 -15.37
CA LEU A 115 17.71 10.21 -14.91
C LEU A 115 16.30 10.72 -14.67
N ALA A 116 15.32 10.19 -15.38
CA ALA A 116 13.90 10.44 -15.18
C ALA A 116 13.20 9.17 -14.70
N TRP A 117 12.52 9.24 -13.56
CA TRP A 117 11.68 8.17 -13.05
C TRP A 117 10.23 8.62 -12.96
N LYS A 118 9.38 7.94 -13.71
CA LYS A 118 7.93 8.12 -13.71
C LYS A 118 7.32 7.18 -12.66
N PHE A 119 6.85 7.76 -11.56
CA PHE A 119 6.18 6.99 -10.53
C PHE A 119 4.70 6.76 -10.89
N GLY A 120 4.24 5.52 -10.77
CA GLY A 120 2.82 5.19 -10.91
C GLY A 120 1.98 5.74 -9.76
N LYS A 121 0.65 5.61 -9.86
CA LYS A 121 -0.29 6.11 -8.82
C LYS A 121 0.03 5.59 -7.41
N ASP A 122 0.48 4.33 -7.31
CA ASP A 122 0.83 3.69 -6.04
C ASP A 122 2.30 3.87 -5.66
N GLY A 123 3.12 4.39 -6.58
CA GLY A 123 4.57 4.51 -6.42
C GLY A 123 5.01 5.48 -5.33
N LEU A 124 4.08 6.25 -4.74
CA LEU A 124 4.35 7.15 -3.61
C LEU A 124 3.44 6.87 -2.41
N ASN A 125 2.81 5.70 -2.36
CA ASN A 125 1.90 5.38 -1.28
C ASN A 125 2.63 5.37 0.07
N GLY A 126 2.20 6.21 1.00
CA GLY A 126 2.82 6.41 2.30
C GLY A 126 3.95 7.45 2.31
N THR A 127 4.33 8.06 1.18
CA THR A 127 5.37 9.10 1.11
C THR A 127 4.89 10.35 0.37
N ALA A 128 5.78 11.32 0.14
CA ALA A 128 5.50 12.52 -0.64
C ALA A 128 6.57 12.74 -1.71
N THR A 129 6.18 13.35 -2.84
CA THR A 129 7.06 13.58 -3.99
C THR A 129 8.34 14.35 -3.62
N ASN A 130 8.21 15.35 -2.75
CA ASN A 130 9.30 16.23 -2.32
C ASN A 130 10.24 15.62 -1.26
N VAL A 131 10.00 14.36 -0.87
CA VAL A 131 10.86 13.63 0.06
C VAL A 131 11.43 12.36 -0.54
N VAL A 132 11.41 12.18 -1.86
CA VAL A 132 12.12 11.08 -2.52
C VAL A 132 13.59 11.46 -2.74
N GLY A 133 14.49 10.49 -2.50
CA GLY A 133 15.92 10.60 -2.75
C GLY A 133 16.43 9.57 -3.76
N LEU A 134 17.69 9.74 -4.17
CA LEU A 134 18.43 8.80 -5.00
C LEU A 134 19.57 8.22 -4.16
N ALA A 135 19.66 6.90 -4.12
CA ALA A 135 20.70 6.16 -3.43
C ALA A 135 21.55 5.38 -4.43
N ARG A 136 22.80 5.15 -4.05
CA ARG A 136 23.79 4.38 -4.81
C ARG A 136 24.43 3.32 -3.93
N GLN A 137 24.45 2.08 -4.40
CA GLN A 137 25.09 0.97 -3.68
C GLN A 137 26.57 0.90 -4.02
N ARG A 138 27.44 0.99 -3.03
CA ARG A 138 28.89 0.84 -3.18
C ARG A 138 29.29 -0.62 -3.39
N GLU A 139 30.56 -0.82 -3.74
CA GLU A 139 31.16 -2.14 -3.90
C GLU A 139 31.09 -3.01 -2.63
N ASP A 140 31.21 -2.39 -1.45
CA ASP A 140 31.08 -3.03 -0.14
C ASP A 140 29.61 -3.30 0.28
N GLY A 141 28.64 -2.96 -0.57
CA GLY A 141 27.21 -3.11 -0.30
C GLY A 141 26.58 -1.97 0.49
N ALA A 142 27.35 -0.96 0.91
CA ALA A 142 26.83 0.22 1.61
C ALA A 142 26.06 1.15 0.67
N TRP A 143 24.97 1.73 1.16
CA TRP A 143 24.20 2.72 0.40
C TRP A 143 24.61 4.15 0.75
N LEU A 144 24.81 4.97 -0.29
CA LEU A 144 24.98 6.41 -0.14
C LEU A 144 23.79 7.14 -0.75
N GLY A 145 23.16 8.07 -0.02
CA GLY A 145 21.93 8.75 -0.43
C GLY A 145 22.05 10.28 -0.57
N LYS A 146 21.26 10.82 -1.50
CA LYS A 146 21.01 12.26 -1.70
C LYS A 146 19.49 12.52 -1.75
N SER A 147 19.06 13.63 -1.16
CA SER A 147 17.67 14.10 -1.19
C SER A 147 17.50 15.32 -2.10
N ASN A 148 16.33 16.00 -2.01
CA ASN A 148 16.02 17.24 -2.72
C ASN A 148 16.11 17.10 -4.25
N LEU A 149 15.55 16.01 -4.77
CA LEU A 149 15.48 15.79 -6.21
C LEU A 149 14.53 16.81 -6.86
N LYS A 150 14.80 17.16 -8.12
CA LYS A 150 13.89 18.02 -8.89
C LYS A 150 12.64 17.21 -9.28
N VAL A 151 11.50 17.65 -8.77
CA VAL A 151 10.21 16.99 -9.00
C VAL A 151 9.40 17.77 -10.03
N ASP A 152 8.90 17.07 -11.05
CA ASP A 152 7.76 17.55 -11.84
C ASP A 152 6.50 16.80 -11.41
N VAL A 153 5.64 17.49 -10.65
CA VAL A 153 4.40 16.94 -10.11
C VAL A 153 3.35 16.76 -11.22
N ALA A 154 3.37 17.57 -12.28
CA ALA A 154 2.39 17.49 -13.36
C ALA A 154 2.58 16.23 -14.22
N THR A 155 3.84 15.85 -14.45
CA THR A 155 4.19 14.65 -15.23
C THR A 155 4.47 13.42 -14.37
N GLN A 156 4.31 13.52 -13.05
CA GLN A 156 4.64 12.47 -12.07
C GLN A 156 6.05 11.91 -12.28
N THR A 157 7.00 12.81 -12.54
CA THR A 157 8.36 12.44 -12.93
C THR A 157 9.38 13.11 -12.01
N LEU A 158 10.28 12.29 -11.44
CA LEU A 158 11.45 12.74 -10.71
C LEU A 158 12.65 12.79 -11.67
N THR A 159 13.33 13.93 -11.71
CA THR A 159 14.50 14.12 -12.60
C THR A 159 15.75 14.44 -11.80
N VAL A 160 16.84 13.71 -12.09
CA VAL A 160 18.12 13.85 -11.40
C VAL A 160 19.28 13.78 -12.39
N PRO A 161 20.17 14.79 -12.46
CA PRO A 161 21.42 14.66 -13.19
C PRO A 161 22.40 13.74 -12.43
N THR A 162 23.10 12.85 -13.13
CA THR A 162 24.17 12.02 -12.54
C THR A 162 25.35 11.87 -13.51
N PHE A 163 26.56 11.83 -12.95
CA PHE A 163 27.80 11.45 -13.66
C PHE A 163 28.23 10.00 -13.38
N ASP A 164 27.57 9.33 -12.43
CA ASP A 164 27.96 8.01 -11.96
C ASP A 164 26.89 6.98 -12.31
N LEU A 165 27.26 6.10 -13.25
CA LEU A 165 26.49 4.92 -13.67
C LEU A 165 27.24 3.61 -13.35
N LYS A 166 28.35 3.68 -12.59
CA LYS A 166 29.21 2.54 -12.29
C LYS A 166 28.53 1.55 -11.34
N TYR A 167 27.66 2.07 -10.50
CA TYR A 167 27.04 1.35 -9.40
C TYR A 167 25.51 1.31 -9.52
N PRO A 168 24.85 0.33 -8.87
CA PRO A 168 23.39 0.30 -8.81
C PRO A 168 22.82 1.58 -8.21
N LEU A 169 21.77 2.08 -8.83
CA LEU A 169 21.03 3.27 -8.41
C LEU A 169 19.61 2.88 -8.03
N ALA A 170 19.09 3.50 -6.97
CA ALA A 170 17.78 3.21 -6.42
C ALA A 170 17.10 4.49 -5.93
N PHE A 171 15.80 4.64 -6.15
CA PHE A 171 15.02 5.66 -5.47
C PHE A 171 14.63 5.18 -4.08
N TYR A 172 14.55 6.10 -3.12
CA TYR A 172 14.16 5.81 -1.74
C TYR A 172 13.35 6.95 -1.11
N GLN A 173 12.53 6.66 -0.10
CA GLN A 173 11.68 7.64 0.60
C GLN A 173 12.37 8.24 1.83
N ASN A 174 12.72 9.53 1.89
CA ASN A 174 13.30 10.12 3.10
C ASN A 174 12.34 10.13 4.29
N PHE A 175 11.03 10.22 4.05
CA PHE A 175 9.98 10.12 5.06
C PHE A 175 8.85 9.25 4.55
N TYR A 176 8.28 8.40 5.41
CA TYR A 176 7.15 7.58 5.04
C TYR A 176 6.28 7.13 6.22
N LEU A 177 5.05 6.75 5.90
CA LEU A 177 4.14 6.01 6.75
C LEU A 177 4.44 4.52 6.62
N LYS A 178 4.88 3.89 7.71
CA LYS A 178 5.01 2.45 7.84
C LYS A 178 3.70 1.86 8.34
N TYR A 179 3.20 0.84 7.63
CA TYR A 179 1.98 0.09 7.96
C TYR A 179 2.01 -1.28 7.25
N ASP A 180 1.33 -2.27 7.81
CA ASP A 180 1.53 -3.68 7.44
C ASP A 180 0.56 -4.18 6.34
N ALA A 181 -0.46 -3.39 5.97
CA ALA A 181 -1.43 -3.77 4.93
C ALA A 181 -2.05 -2.55 4.21
N SER A 182 -2.02 -2.56 2.88
CA SER A 182 -2.68 -1.57 2.01
C SER A 182 -4.06 -2.01 1.52
N VAL A 183 -4.45 -3.25 1.78
CA VAL A 183 -5.78 -3.81 1.51
C VAL A 183 -6.35 -4.35 2.80
N LEU A 184 -7.52 -3.86 3.19
CA LEU A 184 -8.21 -4.25 4.41
C LEU A 184 -9.59 -4.81 4.11
N VAL A 185 -10.11 -5.61 5.04
CA VAL A 185 -11.52 -5.96 5.10
C VAL A 185 -12.25 -5.12 6.17
N PRO A 186 -13.59 -5.10 6.20
CA PRO A 186 -14.32 -4.31 7.18
C PRO A 186 -13.92 -4.62 8.63
N ASN A 187 -13.83 -3.57 9.46
CA ASN A 187 -13.37 -3.59 10.85
C ASN A 187 -11.92 -4.02 11.09
N GLN A 188 -11.16 -4.38 10.06
CA GLN A 188 -9.74 -4.67 10.21
C GLN A 188 -8.98 -3.39 10.60
N GLN A 189 -7.92 -3.57 11.37
CA GLN A 189 -7.13 -2.48 11.92
C GLN A 189 -5.71 -2.50 11.39
N ILE A 190 -5.12 -1.33 11.24
CA ILE A 190 -3.69 -1.16 10.99
C ILE A 190 -3.13 -0.07 11.89
N MET A 191 -1.89 -0.26 12.31
CA MET A 191 -1.11 0.77 12.98
C MET A 191 -0.21 1.47 11.95
N LEU A 192 -0.26 2.79 11.94
CA LEU A 192 0.63 3.63 11.13
C LEU A 192 1.64 4.32 12.03
N THR A 193 2.90 4.31 11.62
CA THR A 193 4.00 5.05 12.27
C THR A 193 4.80 5.83 11.24
N VAL A 194 5.28 7.01 11.59
CA VAL A 194 6.14 7.81 10.71
C VAL A 194 7.59 7.44 10.94
N ALA A 195 8.29 7.08 9.87
CA ALA A 195 9.71 6.79 9.86
C ALA A 195 10.46 7.70 8.89
N TYR A 196 11.74 7.94 9.18
CA TYR A 196 12.60 8.77 8.35
C TYR A 196 13.96 8.14 8.10
N GLN A 197 14.59 8.53 6.99
CA GLN A 197 15.92 8.10 6.59
C GLN A 197 16.96 9.07 7.14
N PRO A 198 17.72 8.70 8.19
CA PRO A 198 18.83 9.52 8.65
C PRO A 198 19.98 9.53 7.63
N ASN A 199 20.89 10.51 7.81
CA ASN A 199 22.13 10.65 7.07
C ASN A 199 21.99 10.73 5.54
N HIS A 200 21.27 11.75 5.06
CA HIS A 200 21.26 12.13 3.64
C HIS A 200 21.84 13.54 3.45
N SER A 201 22.38 13.82 2.27
CA SER A 201 22.81 15.17 1.88
C SER A 201 21.71 15.89 1.11
N ASP A 202 21.54 17.17 1.40
CA ASP A 202 20.48 18.00 0.83
C ASP A 202 21.01 19.28 0.14
N LYS A 203 22.34 19.43 0.07
CA LYS A 203 23.04 20.57 -0.55
C LYS A 203 22.77 20.60 -2.06
N GLU A 204 22.38 21.77 -2.56
CA GLU A 204 22.32 22.04 -4.00
C GLU A 204 23.73 21.91 -4.59
N GLU A 205 23.87 21.08 -5.62
CA GLU A 205 25.13 20.92 -6.32
C GLU A 205 25.27 22.01 -7.39
N SER A 206 26.36 22.76 -7.31
CA SER A 206 26.99 23.30 -8.52
C SER A 206 27.57 22.14 -9.35
N GLU A 207 28.10 22.40 -10.54
CA GLU A 207 28.59 21.43 -11.54
C GLU A 207 29.72 20.46 -11.08
N SER A 208 29.89 20.20 -9.78
CA SER A 208 30.85 19.28 -9.21
C SER A 208 30.54 17.83 -9.60
N ARG A 209 31.60 17.07 -9.88
CA ARG A 209 31.56 15.62 -10.16
C ARG A 209 31.25 14.78 -8.92
N GLU A 210 31.22 15.39 -7.74
CA GLU A 210 30.98 14.73 -6.46
C GLU A 210 29.56 15.01 -5.96
N THR A 211 28.64 14.10 -6.33
CA THR A 211 27.37 13.97 -5.62
C THR A 211 27.71 13.64 -4.18
N LEU A 212 27.61 14.63 -3.27
CA LEU A 212 27.79 14.41 -1.85
C LEU A 212 26.70 13.43 -1.39
N LEU A 213 26.99 12.14 -1.38
CA LEU A 213 26.08 11.08 -0.96
C LEU A 213 26.52 10.63 0.44
N ALA A 214 25.62 10.76 1.42
CA ALA A 214 25.90 10.36 2.80
C ALA A 214 25.48 8.90 3.03
N SER A 215 26.20 8.18 3.89
CA SER A 215 25.88 6.78 4.17
C SER A 215 24.51 6.63 4.82
N LEU A 216 23.60 5.95 4.13
CA LEU A 216 22.29 5.60 4.67
C LEU A 216 22.46 4.68 5.88
N LYS A 217 21.58 4.87 6.85
CA LYS A 217 21.50 4.13 8.12
C LYS A 217 20.11 3.47 8.22
N PRO A 218 19.91 2.53 9.15
CA PRO A 218 18.57 2.02 9.43
C PRO A 218 17.56 3.14 9.73
N TRP A 219 16.30 2.90 9.39
CA TRP A 219 15.20 3.82 9.62
C TRP A 219 15.01 4.15 11.09
N GLU A 220 14.72 5.42 11.35
CA GLU A 220 14.43 5.91 12.69
C GLU A 220 12.99 6.45 12.78
N PRO A 221 12.34 6.34 13.95
CA PRO A 221 11.03 6.96 14.17
C PRO A 221 11.17 8.50 14.17
N VAL A 222 10.16 9.19 13.64
CA VAL A 222 10.10 10.66 13.74
C VAL A 222 9.60 11.07 15.12
N ASP A 223 10.29 12.03 15.74
CA ASP A 223 9.87 12.62 17.02
C ASP A 223 8.46 13.24 16.94
N HIS A 224 7.62 12.95 17.93
CA HIS A 224 6.22 13.39 17.97
C HIS A 224 6.04 14.90 17.86
N THR A 225 7.01 15.71 18.31
CA THR A 225 6.96 17.18 18.23
C THR A 225 6.95 17.70 16.79
N ASN A 226 7.39 16.87 15.85
CA ASN A 226 7.39 17.14 14.42
C ASN A 226 6.16 16.59 13.69
N LEU A 227 5.26 15.87 14.37
CA LEU A 227 4.07 15.27 13.79
C LEU A 227 2.81 16.06 14.17
N ARG A 228 1.97 16.40 13.19
CA ARG A 228 0.74 17.16 13.42
C ARG A 228 -0.39 16.67 12.52
N ASN A 229 -1.61 16.96 12.94
CA ASN A 229 -2.81 16.88 12.11
C ASN A 229 -2.96 15.55 11.37
N TRP A 230 -3.04 14.45 12.11
CA TRP A 230 -3.52 13.19 11.54
C TRP A 230 -4.94 13.35 10.98
N ARG A 231 -5.15 12.90 9.75
CA ARG A 231 -6.43 13.03 9.04
C ARG A 231 -6.82 11.73 8.33
N LEU A 232 -8.13 11.52 8.21
CA LEU A 232 -8.77 10.49 7.40
C LEU A 232 -9.62 11.17 6.32
N ASN A 233 -9.27 10.98 5.05
CA ASN A 233 -9.85 11.69 3.90
C ASN A 233 -9.86 13.22 4.07
N GLY A 234 -8.81 13.77 4.68
CA GLY A 234 -8.71 15.21 4.96
C GLY A 234 -9.44 15.66 6.23
N GLU A 235 -10.26 14.81 6.85
CA GLU A 235 -10.93 15.12 8.12
C GLU A 235 -10.01 14.80 9.32
N PRO A 236 -9.93 15.68 10.34
CA PRO A 236 -9.17 15.40 11.56
C PRO A 236 -9.49 14.04 12.19
N ALA A 237 -8.47 13.37 12.77
CA ALA A 237 -8.63 12.05 13.38
C ALA A 237 -9.79 11.96 14.39
N LEU A 238 -9.98 13.00 15.21
CA LEU A 238 -11.06 13.06 16.22
C LEU A 238 -12.46 13.28 15.62
N SER A 239 -12.56 13.69 14.35
CA SER A 239 -13.83 13.89 13.63
C SER A 239 -14.09 12.79 12.59
N ALA A 240 -13.29 11.72 12.57
CA ALA A 240 -13.39 10.65 11.60
C ALA A 240 -14.82 10.05 11.55
N ASN A 241 -15.40 10.05 10.35
CA ASN A 241 -16.75 9.54 10.08
C ASN A 241 -16.78 8.01 10.10
N LYS A 242 -17.66 7.41 10.91
CA LYS A 242 -17.87 5.95 11.00
C LYS A 242 -18.10 5.26 9.65
N ALA A 243 -18.62 5.97 8.63
CA ALA A 243 -18.79 5.44 7.27
C ALA A 243 -17.45 5.20 6.54
N ASN A 244 -16.39 5.95 6.88
CA ASN A 244 -15.04 5.82 6.35
C ASN A 244 -14.09 5.09 7.34
N GLY A 245 -14.60 4.67 8.49
CA GLY A 245 -13.83 4.05 9.57
C GLY A 245 -13.54 5.02 10.71
N SER A 246 -12.53 4.71 11.51
CA SER A 246 -12.06 5.59 12.59
C SER A 246 -10.54 5.68 12.59
N LEU A 247 -10.02 6.87 12.92
CA LEU A 247 -8.59 7.11 13.06
C LEU A 247 -8.33 7.61 14.48
N SER A 248 -7.59 6.86 15.29
CA SER A 248 -7.22 7.25 16.65
C SER A 248 -5.72 7.49 16.74
N VAL A 249 -5.32 8.60 17.37
CA VAL A 249 -3.90 8.95 17.52
C VAL A 249 -3.43 8.55 18.92
N HIS A 250 -2.30 7.87 18.99
CA HIS A 250 -1.70 7.37 20.23
C HIS A 250 -0.30 7.94 20.42
N ASN A 251 0.25 7.77 21.64
CA ASN A 251 1.63 8.16 21.98
C ASN A 251 1.98 9.59 21.53
N LYS A 252 1.16 10.57 21.92
CA LYS A 252 1.37 12.00 21.59
C LYS A 252 1.46 12.33 20.09
N GLY A 253 1.06 11.43 19.19
CA GLY A 253 1.14 11.66 17.75
C GLY A 253 2.00 10.68 16.97
N GLU A 254 2.80 9.85 17.64
CA GLU A 254 3.76 8.94 16.99
C GLU A 254 3.10 7.80 16.23
N LYS A 255 1.90 7.42 16.67
CA LYS A 255 1.15 6.29 16.12
C LYS A 255 -0.27 6.70 15.80
N ALA A 256 -0.81 6.19 14.71
CA ALA A 256 -2.23 6.27 14.41
C ALA A 256 -2.80 4.88 14.15
N LEU A 257 -3.86 4.53 14.87
CA LEU A 257 -4.64 3.33 14.67
C LEU A 257 -5.79 3.65 13.72
N TYR A 258 -5.77 3.08 12.53
CA TYR A 258 -6.90 3.11 11.63
C TYR A 258 -7.71 1.82 11.77
N ILE A 259 -9.04 1.97 11.88
CA ILE A 259 -9.99 0.86 11.86
C ILE A 259 -10.89 1.07 10.64
N ALA A 260 -10.85 0.11 9.71
CA ALA A 260 -11.71 0.12 8.53
C ALA A 260 -13.20 0.15 8.93
N PRO A 261 -14.08 0.81 8.15
CA PRO A 261 -15.51 0.83 8.43
C PRO A 261 -16.11 -0.58 8.43
N SER A 262 -17.32 -0.72 8.99
CA SER A 262 -18.02 -2.01 9.07
C SER A 262 -18.58 -2.52 7.74
N LYS A 263 -18.44 -1.74 6.66
CA LYS A 263 -18.80 -2.07 5.28
C LYS A 263 -17.78 -1.41 4.34
N VAL A 264 -17.69 -1.88 3.09
CA VAL A 264 -16.89 -1.19 2.06
C VAL A 264 -17.42 0.26 1.92
N PRO A 265 -16.58 1.28 2.09
CA PRO A 265 -16.99 2.68 2.02
C PRO A 265 -17.28 3.10 0.58
N ALA A 266 -18.18 4.07 0.40
CA ALA A 266 -18.50 4.61 -0.93
C ALA A 266 -17.30 5.31 -1.58
N ASN A 267 -16.48 6.00 -0.78
CA ASN A 267 -15.19 6.54 -1.20
C ASN A 267 -14.11 5.53 -0.83
N ASN A 268 -13.39 5.00 -1.81
CA ASN A 268 -12.37 3.97 -1.64
C ASN A 268 -11.34 4.17 -2.77
N PRO A 269 -10.01 4.24 -2.51
CA PRO A 269 -9.32 3.98 -1.24
C PRO A 269 -9.52 5.05 -0.16
N MET A 270 -9.16 4.69 1.07
CA MET A 270 -9.12 5.56 2.25
C MET A 270 -7.76 6.22 2.38
N ALA A 271 -7.74 7.56 2.42
CA ALA A 271 -6.52 8.35 2.53
C ALA A 271 -6.25 8.73 3.99
N ILE A 272 -5.21 8.17 4.58
CA ILE A 272 -4.74 8.49 5.93
C ILE A 272 -3.51 9.38 5.79
N SER A 273 -3.53 10.56 6.39
CA SER A 273 -2.42 11.52 6.25
C SER A 273 -1.95 12.13 7.56
N VAL A 274 -0.72 12.61 7.55
CA VAL A 274 -0.08 13.32 8.67
C VAL A 274 0.81 14.43 8.12
N ASP A 275 0.79 15.58 8.80
CA ASP A 275 1.66 16.71 8.50
C ASP A 275 2.98 16.58 9.26
N LEU A 276 4.10 16.75 8.57
CA LEU A 276 5.41 16.89 9.18
C LEU A 276 5.82 18.36 9.25
N LYS A 277 6.15 18.80 10.46
CA LYS A 277 6.88 20.05 10.68
C LYS A 277 8.34 19.79 10.34
N THR A 278 8.83 20.43 9.29
CA THR A 278 10.27 20.47 9.01
C THR A 278 10.72 21.92 9.16
N GLY A 279 11.87 22.14 9.80
CA GLY A 279 12.36 23.48 10.19
C GLY A 279 12.78 24.38 9.03
N GLY A 280 11.95 24.53 8.00
CA GLY A 280 12.17 25.41 6.85
C GLY A 280 11.57 24.95 5.52
N ARG A 281 11.17 23.68 5.35
CA ARG A 281 10.49 23.24 4.12
C ARG A 281 8.99 23.59 4.20
N SER A 282 8.38 23.79 3.02
CA SER A 282 6.93 23.72 2.88
C SER A 282 6.39 22.46 3.56
N GLN A 283 5.19 22.57 4.14
CA GLN A 283 4.51 21.48 4.86
C GLN A 283 4.59 20.17 4.05
N ILE A 284 5.24 19.14 4.62
CA ILE A 284 5.25 17.79 4.04
C ILE A 284 4.01 17.09 4.57
N ILE A 285 3.24 16.50 3.66
CA ILE A 285 2.08 15.67 3.99
C ILE A 285 2.35 14.27 3.46
N LEU A 286 2.47 13.30 4.36
CA LEU A 286 2.54 11.89 3.96
C LEU A 286 1.11 11.36 3.85
N VAL A 287 0.83 10.58 2.81
CA VAL A 287 -0.51 10.01 2.56
C VAL A 287 -0.39 8.52 2.29
N ALA A 288 -1.01 7.71 3.16
CA ALA A 288 -1.23 6.29 2.93
C ALA A 288 -2.65 6.07 2.40
N ASN A 289 -2.76 5.38 1.27
CA ASN A 289 -4.00 4.94 0.65
C ASN A 289 -4.21 3.47 0.97
N VAL A 290 -5.35 3.18 1.60
CA VAL A 290 -5.74 1.84 2.04
C VAL A 290 -7.07 1.48 1.40
N THR A 291 -7.09 0.40 0.63
CA THR A 291 -8.29 -0.07 -0.05
C THR A 291 -9.07 -1.01 0.86
N VAL A 292 -10.36 -0.74 1.07
CA VAL A 292 -11.24 -1.66 1.81
C VAL A 292 -11.99 -2.53 0.81
N VAL A 293 -11.81 -3.84 0.88
CA VAL A 293 -12.49 -4.83 0.03
C VAL A 293 -13.44 -5.68 0.86
N ALA A 294 -14.45 -6.29 0.23
CA ALA A 294 -15.28 -7.24 0.96
C ALA A 294 -14.46 -8.48 1.35
N ALA A 295 -14.55 -8.89 2.62
CA ALA A 295 -13.96 -10.16 3.07
C ALA A 295 -14.70 -11.37 2.49
N ASN A 296 -16.00 -11.19 2.28
CA ASN A 296 -16.96 -12.25 2.04
C ASN A 296 -17.94 -11.77 0.98
N ARG A 297 -18.31 -12.65 0.05
CA ARG A 297 -19.32 -12.38 -0.96
C ARG A 297 -20.21 -13.60 -1.11
N MET A 298 -21.52 -13.38 -1.05
CA MET A 298 -22.51 -14.44 -1.26
C MET A 298 -23.43 -14.03 -2.41
N THR A 299 -23.81 -14.99 -3.24
CA THR A 299 -24.77 -14.84 -4.32
C THR A 299 -25.93 -15.78 -4.06
N VAL A 300 -27.14 -15.25 -4.08
CA VAL A 300 -28.40 -16.04 -4.01
C VAL A 300 -29.26 -15.63 -5.19
N ASN A 301 -29.54 -16.58 -6.09
CA ASN A 301 -30.35 -16.37 -7.29
C ASN A 301 -29.91 -15.15 -8.12
N GLY A 302 -28.60 -15.01 -8.32
CA GLY A 302 -27.99 -13.91 -9.06
C GLY A 302 -27.85 -12.60 -8.29
N ARG A 303 -28.48 -12.45 -7.12
CA ARG A 303 -28.32 -11.28 -6.26
C ARG A 303 -27.05 -11.40 -5.42
N ILE A 304 -26.23 -10.35 -5.43
CA ILE A 304 -24.95 -10.28 -4.70
C ILE A 304 -25.16 -9.64 -3.32
N TYR A 305 -24.55 -10.25 -2.31
CA TYR A 305 -24.50 -9.82 -0.92
C TYR A 305 -23.03 -9.65 -0.52
N GLU A 306 -22.63 -8.41 -0.27
CA GLU A 306 -21.28 -8.06 0.15
C GLU A 306 -21.16 -8.10 1.68
N ASN A 307 -20.06 -8.67 2.18
CA ASN A 307 -19.77 -8.86 3.60
C ASN A 307 -20.88 -9.51 4.43
N PRO A 308 -21.47 -10.64 4.01
CA PRO A 308 -22.27 -11.45 4.91
C PRO A 308 -21.40 -11.86 6.12
N LYS A 309 -22.04 -11.93 7.29
CA LYS A 309 -21.40 -12.47 8.49
C LYS A 309 -21.09 -13.93 8.28
N VAL A 310 -19.84 -14.31 8.51
CA VAL A 310 -19.41 -15.71 8.49
C VAL A 310 -19.31 -16.22 9.92
N SER A 311 -19.88 -17.39 10.19
CA SER A 311 -19.67 -18.10 11.44
C SER A 311 -19.29 -19.54 11.16
N VAL A 312 -18.45 -20.09 12.03
CA VAL A 312 -17.92 -21.44 11.91
C VAL A 312 -18.03 -22.11 13.26
N ASN A 313 -18.61 -23.31 13.28
CA ASN A 313 -18.75 -24.14 14.47
C ASN A 313 -18.34 -25.57 14.12
N ASN A 314 -17.89 -26.33 15.12
CA ASN A 314 -17.60 -27.75 14.96
C ASN A 314 -18.38 -28.55 16.00
N ASP A 315 -18.60 -29.83 15.74
CA ASP A 315 -18.98 -30.76 16.80
C ASP A 315 -17.83 -30.96 17.80
N GLU A 316 -18.12 -31.58 18.95
CA GLU A 316 -17.14 -31.81 20.01
C GLU A 316 -15.91 -32.57 19.49
N SER A 317 -16.14 -33.58 18.65
CA SER A 317 -15.09 -34.39 18.03
C SER A 317 -14.23 -33.63 17.01
N GLY A 318 -14.74 -32.55 16.40
CA GLY A 318 -14.13 -31.87 15.27
C GLY A 318 -14.26 -32.62 13.94
N SER A 319 -14.98 -33.74 13.92
CA SER A 319 -15.24 -34.54 12.72
C SER A 319 -16.24 -33.85 11.78
N ARG A 320 -17.05 -32.93 12.29
CA ARG A 320 -18.07 -32.21 11.54
C ARG A 320 -17.92 -30.70 11.73
N ILE A 321 -17.83 -29.99 10.61
CA ILE A 321 -17.77 -28.52 10.58
C ILE A 321 -19.07 -27.96 9.99
N TYR A 322 -19.51 -26.85 10.57
CA TYR A 322 -20.64 -26.04 10.13
C TYR A 322 -20.13 -24.66 9.78
N ILE A 323 -20.31 -24.24 8.53
CA ILE A 323 -19.94 -22.91 8.04
C ILE A 323 -21.24 -22.23 7.64
N SER A 324 -21.49 -21.02 8.14
CA SER A 324 -22.66 -20.25 7.71
C SER A 324 -22.28 -18.84 7.30
N MET A 325 -23.00 -18.35 6.30
CA MET A 325 -22.94 -16.98 5.81
C MET A 325 -24.33 -16.39 5.90
N GLN A 326 -24.44 -15.20 6.45
CA GLN A 326 -25.73 -14.53 6.59
C GLN A 326 -25.60 -13.06 6.25
N GLU A 327 -26.51 -12.57 5.40
CA GLU A 327 -26.68 -11.14 5.17
C GLU A 327 -26.92 -10.41 6.50
N VAL A 328 -26.31 -9.23 6.67
CA VAL A 328 -26.62 -8.37 7.80
C VAL A 328 -28.08 -7.94 7.70
N MET A 329 -28.88 -8.24 8.74
CA MET A 329 -30.33 -8.03 8.79
C MET A 329 -30.78 -6.75 8.05
N PRO A 330 -31.53 -6.88 6.93
CA PRO A 330 -32.05 -5.72 6.20
C PRO A 330 -33.14 -5.01 7.00
N PRO A 331 -33.28 -3.68 6.91
CA PRO A 331 -34.34 -2.94 7.60
C PRO A 331 -35.77 -3.40 7.20
N ASP A 332 -35.96 -3.76 5.93
CA ASP A 332 -37.26 -4.06 5.33
C ASP A 332 -37.53 -5.56 5.11
N ALA A 333 -36.70 -6.43 5.69
CA ALA A 333 -36.84 -7.88 5.58
C ALA A 333 -37.07 -8.53 6.94
N ASN A 334 -37.90 -9.58 6.97
CA ASN A 334 -38.07 -10.41 8.16
C ASN A 334 -37.01 -11.52 8.22
N TYR A 335 -36.43 -11.87 7.07
CA TYR A 335 -35.44 -12.92 6.93
C TYR A 335 -34.27 -12.41 6.09
N PRO A 336 -33.04 -12.44 6.61
CA PRO A 336 -31.84 -12.13 5.82
C PRO A 336 -31.52 -13.28 4.88
N ALA A 337 -30.90 -13.00 3.73
CA ALA A 337 -30.34 -14.07 2.91
C ALA A 337 -29.29 -14.85 3.70
N GLY A 338 -29.14 -16.13 3.41
CA GLY A 338 -28.11 -16.93 4.05
C GLY A 338 -27.80 -18.22 3.33
N LEU A 339 -26.69 -18.80 3.73
CA LEU A 339 -26.20 -20.08 3.31
C LEU A 339 -25.56 -20.79 4.50
N SER A 340 -25.83 -22.07 4.69
CA SER A 340 -25.13 -22.91 5.64
C SER A 340 -24.62 -24.16 4.95
N VAL A 341 -23.43 -24.61 5.36
CA VAL A 341 -22.79 -25.83 4.88
C VAL A 341 -22.41 -26.67 6.08
N SER A 342 -22.73 -27.96 6.04
CA SER A 342 -22.28 -28.95 7.00
C SER A 342 -21.43 -29.99 6.28
N ILE A 343 -20.18 -30.15 6.72
CA ILE A 343 -19.25 -31.14 6.17
C ILE A 343 -18.95 -32.17 7.26
N LYS A 344 -19.31 -33.43 7.01
CA LYS A 344 -18.97 -34.57 7.85
C LYS A 344 -17.60 -35.12 7.46
N ASN A 345 -16.90 -35.76 8.39
CA ASN A 345 -15.54 -36.27 8.21
C ASN A 345 -14.58 -35.21 7.66
N PHE A 346 -14.64 -34.00 8.19
CA PHE A 346 -13.83 -32.87 7.74
C PHE A 346 -12.32 -33.12 7.93
N LYS A 347 -11.53 -32.88 6.88
CA LYS A 347 -10.07 -33.15 6.86
C LYS A 347 -9.22 -31.90 6.65
N GLY A 348 -9.81 -30.71 6.73
CA GLY A 348 -9.13 -29.44 6.46
C GLY A 348 -9.30 -28.98 5.01
N LYS A 349 -8.20 -28.48 4.41
CA LYS A 349 -8.21 -27.93 3.04
C LYS A 349 -8.62 -28.98 2.01
N GLY A 350 -9.33 -28.56 0.97
CA GLY A 350 -9.81 -29.42 -0.11
C GLY A 350 -11.23 -29.10 -0.56
N THR A 351 -11.71 -29.85 -1.55
CA THR A 351 -13.06 -29.71 -2.09
C THR A 351 -13.96 -30.81 -1.56
N TYR A 352 -15.14 -30.42 -1.07
CA TYR A 352 -16.17 -31.29 -0.56
C TYR A 352 -17.40 -31.14 -1.45
N THR A 353 -17.77 -32.22 -2.13
CA THR A 353 -18.89 -32.28 -3.09
C THR A 353 -20.19 -32.65 -2.38
N ILE A 354 -21.28 -32.05 -2.84
CA ILE A 354 -22.63 -32.44 -2.45
C ILE A 354 -22.98 -33.70 -3.26
N GLU A 355 -22.65 -34.86 -2.72
CA GLU A 355 -22.99 -36.17 -3.31
C GLU A 355 -24.10 -36.88 -2.52
N SER A 356 -24.15 -36.61 -1.21
CA SER A 356 -25.13 -37.11 -0.23
C SER A 356 -25.03 -36.29 1.06
N ASP A 357 -26.06 -36.36 1.89
CA ASP A 357 -26.12 -35.74 3.23
C ASP A 357 -25.17 -36.38 4.25
N GLU A 358 -24.58 -37.52 3.91
CA GLU A 358 -23.55 -38.19 4.69
C GLU A 358 -22.16 -37.56 4.55
N LYS A 359 -21.93 -36.74 3.52
CA LYS A 359 -20.65 -36.08 3.27
C LYS A 359 -20.72 -34.57 3.42
N CYS A 360 -21.59 -33.93 2.64
CA CYS A 360 -21.71 -32.48 2.58
C CYS A 360 -23.16 -32.10 2.30
N ARG A 361 -23.72 -31.27 3.17
CA ARG A 361 -25.07 -30.73 3.04
C ARG A 361 -25.00 -29.20 2.98
N MET A 362 -25.85 -28.59 2.16
CA MET A 362 -25.93 -27.14 2.03
C MET A 362 -27.38 -26.69 2.06
N ASP A 363 -27.68 -25.70 2.89
CA ASP A 363 -29.01 -25.11 2.99
C ASP A 363 -28.89 -23.61 2.66
N GLY A 364 -29.91 -23.07 2.00
CA GLY A 364 -29.94 -21.70 1.51
C GLY A 364 -31.22 -20.98 1.92
N LYS A 365 -31.15 -19.65 1.99
CA LYS A 365 -32.30 -18.80 2.30
C LYS A 365 -32.27 -17.52 1.48
N GLU A 366 -33.40 -17.17 0.88
CA GLU A 366 -33.60 -15.87 0.25
C GLU A 366 -33.89 -14.78 1.29
N SER A 367 -33.42 -13.57 1.00
CA SER A 367 -33.79 -12.38 1.75
C SER A 367 -35.23 -11.96 1.42
N GLY A 368 -36.01 -11.57 2.43
CA GLY A 368 -37.35 -11.01 2.19
C GLY A 368 -38.32 -11.19 3.36
N LYS A 369 -39.61 -10.97 3.10
CA LYS A 369 -40.68 -11.09 4.11
C LYS A 369 -41.01 -12.54 4.49
N THR A 370 -40.82 -13.47 3.55
CA THR A 370 -41.19 -14.90 3.71
C THR A 370 -40.00 -15.81 3.95
N GLY A 371 -38.78 -15.41 3.56
CA GLY A 371 -37.55 -16.15 3.86
C GLY A 371 -37.48 -17.53 3.21
N LYS A 372 -37.76 -17.62 1.91
CA LYS A 372 -37.83 -18.88 1.17
C LYS A 372 -36.57 -19.75 1.40
N LEU A 373 -36.78 -20.97 1.88
CA LEU A 373 -35.74 -21.92 2.21
C LEU A 373 -35.44 -22.85 1.05
N PHE A 374 -34.17 -23.20 0.89
CA PHE A 374 -33.67 -24.13 -0.10
C PHE A 374 -32.78 -25.18 0.57
N ASP A 375 -32.82 -26.40 0.07
CA ASP A 375 -32.04 -27.54 0.56
C ASP A 375 -31.23 -28.15 -0.59
N SER A 376 -30.07 -28.70 -0.25
CA SER A 376 -29.23 -29.48 -1.15
C SER A 376 -29.84 -30.82 -1.57
N GLN A 377 -31.05 -31.15 -1.13
CA GLN A 377 -31.76 -32.35 -1.53
C GLN A 377 -33.27 -32.14 -1.57
N TYR A 378 -33.98 -32.99 -2.30
CA TYR A 378 -35.44 -33.13 -2.22
C TYR A 378 -35.83 -34.57 -2.56
N VAL A 379 -37.07 -34.95 -2.23
CA VAL A 379 -37.64 -36.24 -2.65
C VAL A 379 -38.44 -36.03 -3.93
N ASP A 380 -38.11 -36.75 -5.00
CA ASP A 380 -38.85 -36.66 -6.25
C ASP A 380 -40.32 -37.09 -6.02
N PRO A 381 -41.31 -36.25 -6.36
CA PRO A 381 -42.71 -36.54 -6.04
C PRO A 381 -43.32 -37.65 -6.90
N ILE A 382 -42.62 -38.10 -7.95
CA ILE A 382 -43.07 -39.14 -8.88
C ILE A 382 -42.35 -40.46 -8.57
N SER A 383 -41.02 -40.45 -8.53
CA SER A 383 -40.24 -41.67 -8.29
C SER A 383 -40.04 -41.99 -6.81
N PHE A 384 -40.24 -41.01 -5.92
CA PHE A 384 -39.91 -41.07 -4.50
C PHE A 384 -38.41 -41.25 -4.19
N ASP A 385 -37.55 -41.04 -5.19
CA ASP A 385 -36.10 -41.10 -5.00
C ASP A 385 -35.58 -39.80 -4.38
N MET A 386 -34.52 -39.92 -3.58
CA MET A 386 -33.78 -38.76 -3.09
C MET A 386 -32.95 -38.17 -4.23
N VAL A 387 -33.13 -36.89 -4.50
CA VAL A 387 -32.36 -36.13 -5.48
C VAL A 387 -31.45 -35.16 -4.76
N TYR A 388 -30.14 -35.25 -5.03
CA TYR A 388 -29.13 -34.38 -4.45
C TYR A 388 -28.71 -33.27 -5.41
N SER A 389 -28.38 -32.12 -4.83
CA SER A 389 -27.85 -30.94 -5.49
C SER A 389 -26.51 -31.24 -6.15
N LYS A 390 -26.26 -30.57 -7.27
CA LYS A 390 -24.92 -30.45 -7.84
C LYS A 390 -24.26 -29.21 -7.24
N GLY A 391 -23.17 -29.41 -6.51
CA GLY A 391 -22.42 -28.33 -5.90
C GLY A 391 -21.23 -28.81 -5.09
N SER A 392 -20.43 -27.85 -4.65
CA SER A 392 -19.30 -28.12 -3.76
C SER A 392 -18.94 -26.90 -2.93
N ILE A 393 -18.18 -27.15 -1.89
CA ILE A 393 -17.42 -26.16 -1.13
C ILE A 393 -15.94 -26.50 -1.23
N THR A 394 -15.10 -25.51 -1.54
CA THR A 394 -13.65 -25.65 -1.59
C THR A 394 -13.02 -24.82 -0.48
N ILE A 395 -12.32 -25.48 0.43
CA ILE A 395 -11.58 -24.86 1.53
C ILE A 395 -10.14 -24.63 1.09
N THR A 396 -9.75 -23.37 0.95
CA THR A 396 -8.42 -22.94 0.51
C THR A 396 -7.50 -22.62 1.70
N GLU A 397 -8.07 -22.25 2.83
CA GLU A 397 -7.35 -21.98 4.08
C GLU A 397 -8.05 -22.65 5.26
N TYR A 398 -7.28 -23.25 6.17
CA TYR A 398 -7.77 -23.83 7.42
C TYR A 398 -6.62 -23.93 8.41
N ASN A 399 -6.71 -23.15 9.49
CA ASN A 399 -5.66 -23.03 10.52
C ASN A 399 -6.12 -23.58 11.89
N GLY A 400 -7.03 -24.57 11.91
CA GLY A 400 -7.48 -25.26 13.13
C GLY A 400 -8.82 -24.78 13.70
N LYS A 401 -9.25 -25.33 14.86
CA LYS A 401 -10.62 -25.16 15.42
C LYS A 401 -11.03 -23.71 15.72
N LEU A 402 -10.09 -22.80 15.96
CA LEU A 402 -10.32 -21.37 16.22
C LEU A 402 -9.50 -20.46 15.26
N GLY A 403 -8.84 -21.07 14.27
CA GLY A 403 -8.01 -20.34 13.31
C GLY A 403 -8.82 -19.91 12.08
N THR A 404 -8.16 -19.16 11.20
CA THR A 404 -8.76 -18.74 9.94
C THR A 404 -9.19 -19.93 9.07
N ILE A 405 -10.40 -19.85 8.52
CA ILE A 405 -10.88 -20.71 7.44
C ILE A 405 -11.39 -19.83 6.29
N ALA A 406 -11.02 -20.20 5.08
CA ALA A 406 -11.42 -19.50 3.86
C ALA A 406 -11.72 -20.49 2.74
N GLY A 407 -12.58 -20.08 1.82
CA GLY A 407 -12.99 -20.93 0.72
C GLY A 407 -14.02 -20.31 -0.20
N THR A 408 -14.48 -21.13 -1.14
CA THR A 408 -15.56 -20.79 -2.05
C THR A 408 -16.61 -21.89 -2.03
N PHE A 409 -17.84 -21.56 -2.42
CA PHE A 409 -18.90 -22.54 -2.59
C PHE A 409 -19.72 -22.21 -3.84
N SER A 410 -20.33 -23.23 -4.40
CA SER A 410 -21.31 -23.10 -5.48
C SER A 410 -22.24 -24.32 -5.48
N ALA A 411 -23.55 -24.10 -5.54
CA ALA A 411 -24.53 -25.18 -5.59
C ALA A 411 -25.84 -24.73 -6.25
N THR A 412 -26.58 -25.70 -6.77
CA THR A 412 -28.01 -25.52 -7.12
C THR A 412 -28.88 -26.15 -6.04
N LEU A 413 -29.55 -25.35 -5.22
CA LEU A 413 -30.38 -25.82 -4.12
C LEU A 413 -31.87 -25.83 -4.52
N TYR A 414 -32.70 -26.55 -3.77
CA TYR A 414 -34.08 -26.83 -4.13
C TYR A 414 -35.06 -26.33 -3.08
N HIS A 415 -36.15 -25.71 -3.52
CA HIS A 415 -37.26 -25.29 -2.69
C HIS A 415 -38.51 -26.11 -3.02
N GLU A 416 -39.16 -26.63 -1.98
CA GLU A 416 -40.43 -27.36 -2.06
C GLU A 416 -41.59 -26.45 -1.59
N PRO A 417 -42.38 -25.85 -2.51
CA PRO A 417 -43.44 -24.90 -2.16
C PRO A 417 -44.72 -25.56 -1.61
N GLY A 418 -44.68 -26.85 -1.29
CA GLY A 418 -45.78 -27.65 -0.77
C GLY A 418 -46.14 -28.86 -1.66
N ARG A 419 -47.03 -29.72 -1.14
CA ARG A 419 -47.45 -30.96 -1.82
C ARG A 419 -47.98 -30.68 -3.24
N TYR A 420 -47.54 -31.50 -4.20
CA TYR A 420 -47.94 -31.47 -5.61
C TYR A 420 -47.55 -30.23 -6.42
N LYS A 421 -46.66 -29.38 -5.92
CA LYS A 421 -46.10 -28.27 -6.69
C LYS A 421 -44.70 -28.61 -7.23
N PRO A 422 -44.32 -28.10 -8.41
CA PRO A 422 -42.98 -28.31 -8.94
C PRO A 422 -41.90 -27.77 -8.00
N VAL A 423 -40.84 -28.56 -7.83
CA VAL A 423 -39.63 -28.16 -7.11
C VAL A 423 -38.97 -27.00 -7.85
N GLN A 424 -38.53 -26.00 -7.09
CA GLN A 424 -37.91 -24.80 -7.64
C GLN A 424 -36.41 -24.81 -7.35
N ALA A 425 -35.58 -24.73 -8.39
CA ALA A 425 -34.14 -24.63 -8.25
C ALA A 425 -33.70 -23.18 -8.00
N GLY A 426 -32.69 -23.02 -7.15
CA GLY A 426 -32.01 -21.76 -6.89
C GLY A 426 -30.50 -21.90 -6.98
N THR A 427 -29.81 -20.84 -7.42
CA THR A 427 -28.36 -20.80 -7.55
C THR A 427 -27.73 -20.09 -6.36
N PHE A 428 -26.78 -20.75 -5.73
CA PHE A 428 -26.07 -20.26 -4.56
C PHE A 428 -24.58 -20.33 -4.82
N GLY A 429 -23.84 -19.32 -4.39
CA GLY A 429 -22.39 -19.33 -4.50
C GLY A 429 -21.73 -18.19 -3.77
N GLY A 430 -20.41 -18.22 -3.66
CA GLY A 430 -19.70 -17.16 -2.97
C GLY A 430 -18.30 -17.55 -2.53
N GLU A 431 -17.66 -16.58 -1.88
CA GLU A 431 -16.36 -16.70 -1.24
C GLU A 431 -16.47 -16.22 0.20
N PHE A 432 -15.72 -16.88 1.08
CA PHE A 432 -15.73 -16.57 2.49
C PHE A 432 -14.35 -16.69 3.11
N ARG A 433 -14.16 -15.94 4.18
CA ARG A 433 -13.02 -15.95 5.08
C ARG A 433 -13.52 -15.54 6.47
N THR A 434 -13.22 -16.34 7.48
CA THR A 434 -13.37 -15.89 8.87
C THR A 434 -12.33 -14.82 9.17
N ILE A 435 -12.76 -13.70 9.75
CA ILE A 435 -11.84 -12.67 10.23
C ILE A 435 -11.35 -13.14 11.61
N GLU A 436 -10.04 -13.12 11.85
CA GLU A 436 -9.49 -13.36 13.19
C GLU A 436 -10.00 -12.26 14.12
N ASN A 437 -10.63 -12.66 15.24
CA ASN A 437 -11.09 -11.72 16.26
C ASN A 437 -9.91 -11.17 17.06
#